data_AF-A0A5K1BI33-F1
#
_entry.id   AF-A0A5K1BI33-F1
#
_cell.length_a   1.000
_cell.length_b   1.000
_cell.length_c   1.000
_cell.angle_alpha   90.00
_cell.angle_beta   90.00
_cell.angle_gamma   90.00
#
_symmetry.space_group_name_H-M   'P 1'
#
loop_
_entity.id
_entity.type
_entity.pdbx_description
1 polymer ?
#
loop_
_entity_poly.entity_id
_entity_poly.type
_entity_poly.pdbx_seq_one_letter_code
_entity_poly.pdbx_strand_id
1 'polypeptide(L)' 'TESVQYSGAYAAMGIDNGRGVESFCKNFKVEIIKLTEEMIEFDMVGIDASLANAFRRILLAE' A
#
# COMPACT_ATOMS: atom_id res chain seq x y z
N THR A 1 7.63 8.17 -13.16
CA THR A 1 6.88 9.08 -12.27
C THR A 1 7.17 8.66 -10.85
N GLU A 2 8.19 9.29 -10.27
CA GLU A 2 8.65 9.00 -8.91
C GLU A 2 7.85 9.84 -7.93
N SER A 3 7.19 9.22 -6.97
CA SER A 3 6.60 9.92 -5.83
C SER A 3 6.79 9.11 -4.55
N VAL A 4 8.05 8.87 -4.19
CA VAL A 4 8.38 8.55 -2.79
C VAL A 4 8.48 9.88 -2.08
N GLN A 5 7.36 10.33 -1.50
CA GLN A 5 7.37 11.42 -0.53
C GLN A 5 8.07 10.91 0.72
N TYR A 6 9.40 11.02 0.74
CA TYR A 6 10.24 10.65 1.87
C TYR A 6 10.03 11.65 3.01
N SER A 7 9.26 11.24 4.02
CA SER A 7 8.87 12.06 5.17
C SER A 7 10.03 12.56 6.03
N GLY A 8 11.24 11.99 5.88
CA GLY A 8 12.41 12.38 6.67
C GLY A 8 12.93 13.79 6.39
N ALA A 9 12.64 14.37 5.22
CA ALA A 9 13.08 15.72 4.87
C ALA A 9 12.33 16.83 5.64
N TYR A 10 11.13 16.54 6.17
CA TYR A 10 10.30 17.50 6.91
C TYR A 10 10.28 17.28 8.42
N ALA A 11 10.90 16.19 8.91
CA ALA A 11 11.00 15.90 10.33
C ALA A 11 11.73 17.01 11.12
N ALA A 12 12.70 17.69 10.50
CA ALA A 12 13.40 18.82 11.09
C ALA A 12 12.55 20.11 11.21
N MET A 13 11.42 20.19 10.48
CA MET A 13 10.50 21.32 10.48
C MET A 13 9.28 21.09 11.40
N GLY A 14 9.24 19.98 12.17
CA GLY A 14 8.13 19.64 13.06
C GLY A 14 6.83 19.29 12.35
N ILE A 15 6.86 19.12 11.03
CA ILE A 15 5.71 18.69 10.23
C ILE A 15 5.83 17.18 10.10
N ASP A 16 5.03 16.46 10.89
CA ASP A 16 4.89 15.02 10.80
C ASP A 16 4.08 14.67 9.54
N ASN A 17 4.73 14.75 8.38
CA ASN A 17 4.19 14.27 7.10
C ASN A 17 4.28 12.74 6.98
N GLY A 18 4.62 12.05 8.08
CA GLY A 18 4.55 10.61 8.16
C GLY A 18 3.10 10.23 7.96
N ARG A 19 2.77 9.70 6.78
CA ARG A 19 1.49 9.00 6.59
C ARG A 19 1.56 7.78 7.50
N GLY A 20 1.23 7.97 8.77
CA GLY A 20 1.33 6.96 9.81
C GLY A 20 0.52 5.73 9.42
N VAL A 21 0.86 4.60 10.02
CA VAL A 21 0.13 3.33 9.81
C VAL A 21 -1.38 3.53 9.98
N GLU A 22 -1.79 4.40 10.90
CA GLU A 22 -3.19 4.76 11.10
C GLU A 22 -3.84 5.42 9.87
N SER A 23 -3.15 6.35 9.20
CA SER A 23 -3.64 7.00 7.98
C SER A 23 -3.64 6.04 6.79
N PHE A 24 -2.65 5.15 6.71
CA PHE A 24 -2.64 4.06 5.74
C PHE A 24 -3.85 3.13 5.95
N CYS A 25 -4.06 2.63 7.18
CA CYS A 25 -5.19 1.75 7.52
C CYS A 25 -6.55 2.40 7.26
N LYS A 26 -6.70 3.72 7.46
CA LYS A 26 -7.96 4.44 7.17
C LYS A 26 -8.27 4.53 5.67
N ASN A 27 -7.23 4.60 4.82
CA ASN A 27 -7.39 4.79 3.38
C ASN A 27 -7.24 3.49 2.56
N PHE A 28 -6.61 2.48 3.14
CA PHE A 28 -6.42 1.18 2.50
C PHE A 28 -7.74 0.41 2.45
N LYS A 29 -8.14 0.01 1.25
CA LYS A 29 -9.35 -0.77 1.00
C LYS A 29 -9.05 -1.88 0.01
N VAL A 30 -9.72 -3.01 0.20
CA VAL A 30 -9.68 -4.14 -0.72
C VAL A 30 -11.08 -4.40 -1.22
N GLU A 31 -11.25 -4.41 -2.54
CA GLU A 31 -12.52 -4.67 -3.20
C GLU A 31 -12.43 -5.99 -3.95
N ILE A 32 -13.29 -6.95 -3.59
CA ILE A 32 -13.31 -8.25 -4.26
C ILE A 32 -14.17 -8.12 -5.51
N ILE A 33 -13.55 -8.28 -6.68
CA ILE A 33 -14.23 -8.25 -7.98
C ILE A 33 -14.83 -9.61 -8.26
N LYS A 34 -14.05 -10.67 -8.02
CA LYS A 34 -14.45 -12.04 -8.31
C LYS A 34 -13.80 -13.02 -7.35
N LEU A 35 -14.58 -13.99 -6.93
CA LEU A 35 -14.11 -15.11 -6.11
C LEU A 35 -14.69 -16.40 -6.68
N THR A 36 -13.81 -17.31 -7.09
CA THR A 36 -14.13 -18.68 -7.50
C THR A 36 -13.31 -19.67 -6.66
N GLU A 37 -13.55 -20.97 -6.82
CA GLU A 37 -12.81 -21.99 -6.06
C GLU A 37 -11.31 -22.01 -6.36
N GLU A 38 -10.91 -21.61 -7.58
CA GLU A 38 -9.52 -21.70 -8.05
C GLU A 38 -8.84 -20.32 -8.21
N MET A 39 -9.60 -19.21 -8.12
CA MET A 39 -9.08 -17.87 -8.41
C MET A 39 -9.77 -16.82 -7.55
N ILE A 40 -8.98 -15.83 -7.12
CA ILE A 40 -9.46 -14.59 -6.53
C ILE A 40 -8.97 -13.40 -7.38
N GLU A 41 -9.87 -12.45 -7.64
CA GLU A 41 -9.59 -11.18 -8.29
C GLU A 41 -10.07 -10.05 -7.39
N PHE A 42 -9.15 -9.17 -7.00
CA PHE A 42 -9.42 -8.08 -6.08
C PHE A 42 -8.57 -6.85 -6.40
N ASP A 43 -9.11 -5.68 -6.10
CA ASP A 43 -8.42 -4.40 -6.20
C ASP A 43 -7.93 -3.94 -4.84
N MET A 44 -6.74 -3.33 -4.82
CA MET A 44 -6.14 -2.74 -3.63
C MET A 44 -6.06 -1.22 -3.79
N VAL A 45 -6.94 -0.50 -3.11
CA VAL A 45 -7.03 0.96 -3.19
C VAL A 45 -6.26 1.58 -2.02
N GLY A 46 -5.45 2.61 -2.31
CA GLY A 46 -4.72 3.34 -1.28
C GLY A 46 -3.39 2.71 -0.84
N ILE A 47 -2.84 1.76 -1.61
CA ILE A 47 -1.54 1.15 -1.36
C ILE A 47 -0.39 1.79 -2.15
N ASP A 48 0.81 1.79 -1.58
CA ASP A 48 2.03 2.15 -2.29
C ASP A 48 2.53 1.02 -3.20
N ALA A 49 3.12 1.37 -4.34
CA ALA A 49 3.60 0.41 -5.33
C ALA A 49 4.66 -0.55 -4.76
N SER A 50 5.51 -0.10 -3.83
CA SER A 50 6.53 -0.95 -3.21
C SER A 50 5.93 -2.07 -2.36
N LEU A 51 4.86 -1.77 -1.59
CA LEU A 51 4.17 -2.74 -0.76
C LEU A 51 3.33 -3.70 -1.60
N ALA A 52 2.64 -3.21 -2.65
CA ALA A 52 1.91 -4.05 -3.59
C ALA A 52 2.85 -5.07 -4.28
N ASN A 53 4.03 -4.64 -4.72
CA ASN A 53 5.01 -5.53 -5.33
C ASN A 53 5.63 -6.51 -4.33
N ALA A 54 5.72 -6.16 -3.04
CA ALA A 54 6.13 -7.10 -2.00
C ALA A 54 5.12 -8.25 -1.85
N PHE A 55 3.82 -7.96 -1.80
CA PHE A 55 2.78 -8.99 -1.80
C PHE A 55 2.85 -9.87 -3.05
N ARG A 56 3.02 -9.27 -4.23
CA ARG A 56 3.22 -10.03 -5.47
C ARG A 56 4.41 -10.99 -5.39
N ARG A 57 5.53 -10.55 -4.80
CA ARG A 57 6.71 -11.41 -4.63
C ARG A 57 6.47 -12.54 -3.66
N ILE A 58 5.73 -12.31 -2.57
CA ILE A 58 5.38 -13.34 -1.59
C ILE A 58 4.47 -14.38 -2.26
N LEU A 59 3.37 -13.95 -2.88
CA LEU A 59 2.38 -14.84 -3.51
C LEU A 59 2.92 -15.67 -4.69
N LEU A 60 4.03 -15.25 -5.31
CA LEU A 60 4.67 -15.99 -6.41
C LEU A 60 5.84 -16.88 -5.97
N ALA A 61 6.40 -16.61 -4.80
CA ALA A 61 7.61 -17.28 -4.33
C ALA A 61 7.35 -18.29 -3.20
N GLU A 62 6.27 -18.10 -2.44
CA GLU A 62 5.70 -19.13 -1.56
C GLU A 62 4.63 -19.95 -2.28
#